data_AF-A0A2E9CE48-F1
#
_entry.id   AF-A0A2E9CE48-F1
#
_cell.length_a   1.000
_cell.length_b   1.000
_cell.length_c   1.000
_cell.angle_alpha   90.00
_cell.angle_beta   90.00
_cell.angle_gamma   90.00
#
_symmetry.space_group_name_H-M   'P 1'
#
loop_
_entity.id
_entity.type
_entity.pdbx_description
1 polymer ?
#
loop_
_entity_poly.entity_id
_entity_poly.type
_entity_poly.pdbx_seq_one_letter_code
_entity_poly.pdbx_strand_id
1 'polypeptide(L)' 'MRLVTVHLPVEFLRGLDELVRLQKYSTRSEVIRIAIRDLLKEELWHDQLIESISEELENTS' A
#
# COMPACT_ATOMS: atom_id res chain seq x y z
N MET A 1 12.53 -10.99 4.60
CA MET A 1 11.27 -10.53 5.22
C MET A 1 11.45 -10.44 6.73
N ARG A 2 10.73 -9.55 7.42
CA ARG A 2 10.73 -9.40 8.89
C ARG A 2 9.32 -9.68 9.42
N LEU A 3 9.20 -10.29 10.60
CA LEU A 3 7.90 -10.50 11.26
C LEU A 3 7.42 -9.18 11.87
N VAL A 4 6.16 -8.84 11.61
CA VAL A 4 5.49 -7.66 12.19
C VAL A 4 4.15 -8.13 12.76
N THR A 5 3.83 -7.68 13.97
CA THR A 5 2.54 -7.93 14.62
C THR A 5 1.77 -6.62 14.68
N VAL A 6 0.51 -6.63 14.25
CA VAL A 6 -0.38 -5.46 14.21
C VAL A 6 -1.72 -5.79 14.84
N HIS A 7 -2.38 -4.79 15.42
CA HIS A 7 -3.77 -4.90 15.86
C HIS A 7 -4.67 -4.26 14.81
N LEU A 8 -5.71 -4.97 14.37
CA LEU A 8 -6.66 -4.51 13.37
C LEU A 8 -8.10 -4.71 13.86
N PRO A 9 -9.03 -3.83 13.47
CA PRO A 9 -10.46 -4.06 13.67
C PRO A 9 -10.92 -5.39 13.08
N VAL A 10 -11.94 -6.00 13.69
CA VAL A 10 -12.44 -7.32 13.31
C VAL A 10 -12.99 -7.32 11.88
N GLU A 11 -13.59 -6.21 11.49
CA GLU A 11 -14.17 -5.95 10.18
C GLU A 11 -13.12 -6.06 9.07
N PHE A 12 -11.91 -5.58 9.35
CA PHE A 12 -10.81 -5.66 8.37
C PHE A 12 -10.31 -7.08 8.25
N LEU A 13 -10.19 -7.80 9.38
CA LEU A 13 -9.83 -9.21 9.38
C LEU A 13 -10.84 -10.06 8.56
N ARG A 14 -12.15 -9.78 8.70
CA ARG A 14 -13.19 -10.42 7.89
C ARG A 14 -13.04 -10.14 6.40
N GLY A 15 -12.73 -8.90 6.02
CA GLY A 15 -12.43 -8.54 4.63
C GLY A 15 -11.22 -9.29 4.07
N LEU A 16 -10.14 -9.40 4.85
CA LEU A 16 -8.95 -10.17 4.47
C LEU A 16 -9.27 -11.66 4.32
N ASP A 17 -10.08 -12.22 5.23
CA ASP A 17 -10.51 -13.62 5.18
C ASP A 17 -11.32 -13.91 3.92
N GLU A 18 -12.22 -13.01 3.54
CA GLU A 18 -13.03 -13.17 2.34
C GLU A 18 -12.16 -13.18 1.07
N LEU A 19 -11.14 -12.31 1.00
CA LEU A 19 -10.21 -12.27 -0.13
C LEU A 19 -9.41 -13.58 -0.28
N VAL A 20 -9.03 -14.19 0.83
CA VAL A 20 -8.35 -15.50 0.83
C VAL A 20 -9.34 -16.62 0.49
N ARG A 21 -10.57 -16.56 1.03
CA ARG A 21 -11.65 -17.53 0.75
C ARG A 21 -11.99 -17.59 -0.73
N LEU A 22 -11.98 -16.45 -1.40
CA LEU A 22 -12.20 -16.31 -2.85
C LEU A 22 -10.98 -16.75 -3.69
N GLN A 23 -9.92 -17.27 -3.07
CA GLN A 23 -8.67 -17.69 -3.73
C GLN A 23 -8.00 -16.58 -4.57
N LYS A 24 -8.32 -15.32 -4.32
CA LYS A 24 -7.65 -14.18 -4.97
C LYS A 24 -6.22 -13.98 -4.44
N TYR A 25 -6.01 -14.38 -3.19
CA TYR A 25 -4.71 -14.35 -2.51
C TYR A 25 -4.55 -15.62 -1.68
N SER A 26 -3.30 -16.03 -1.48
CA SER A 26 -2.96 -17.27 -0.79
C SER A 26 -3.07 -17.13 0.73
N THR A 27 -2.80 -15.94 1.27
CA THR A 27 -2.79 -15.68 2.73
C THR A 27 -3.16 -14.24 3.06
N ARG A 28 -3.63 -13.98 4.30
CA ARG A 28 -3.84 -12.61 4.81
C ARG A 28 -2.58 -11.76 4.72
N SER A 29 -1.42 -12.36 5.04
CA SER A 29 -0.13 -11.67 4.98
C SER A 29 0.24 -11.25 3.57
N GLU A 30 -0.18 -11.98 2.54
CA GLU A 30 -0.02 -11.57 1.15
C GLU A 30 -0.86 -10.35 0.85
N VAL A 31 -2.16 -10.39 1.15
CA VAL A 31 -3.08 -9.25 0.96
C VAL A 31 -2.54 -7.99 1.63
N ILE A 32 -2.10 -8.10 2.90
CA ILE A 32 -1.54 -6.98 3.66
C ILE A 32 -0.28 -6.42 2.97
N ARG A 33 0.63 -7.28 2.50
CA ARG A 33 1.84 -6.83 1.80
C ARG A 33 1.52 -6.13 0.47
N ILE A 34 0.54 -6.64 -0.28
CA ILE A 34 0.07 -6.02 -1.54
C ILE A 34 -0.50 -4.63 -1.24
N ALA A 35 -1.43 -4.53 -0.29
CA ALA A 35 -2.06 -3.28 0.09
C ALA A 35 -1.05 -2.23 0.59
N ILE A 36 -0.09 -2.63 1.44
CA ILE A 36 0.98 -1.73 1.92
C ILE A 36 1.85 -1.26 0.76
N ARG A 37 2.25 -2.15 -0.16
CA ARG A 37 3.08 -1.76 -1.31
C ARG A 37 2.34 -0.77 -2.19
N ASP A 38 1.08 -1.04 -2.49
CA ASP A 38 0.29 -0.20 -3.38
C ASP A 38 0.07 1.18 -2.74
N LEU A 39 -0.23 1.23 -1.43
CA LEU A 39 -0.28 2.47 -0.65
C LEU A 39 1.06 3.24 -0.69
N LEU A 40 2.19 2.57 -0.43
CA LEU A 40 3.51 3.21 -0.45
C LEU A 40 3.86 3.76 -1.84
N LYS A 41 3.47 3.05 -2.90
CA LYS A 41 3.66 3.50 -4.27
C LYS A 41 2.82 4.74 -4.56
N GLU A 42 1.57 4.77 -4.10
CA GLU A 42 0.69 5.91 -4.30
C GLU A 42 1.19 7.14 -3.55
N GLU A 43 1.48 7.02 -2.26
CA GLU A 43 1.89 8.16 -1.43
C GLU A 43 3.31 8.65 -1.81
N LEU A 44 4.31 7.74 -1.86
CA LEU A 44 5.70 8.17 -2.01
C LEU A 44 6.08 8.53 -3.44
N TRP A 45 5.48 7.91 -4.45
CA TRP A 45 5.82 8.24 -5.85
C TRP A 45 4.97 9.38 -6.42
N HIS A 46 3.80 9.69 -5.85
CA HIS A 46 3.15 10.97 -6.16
C HIS A 46 3.91 12.14 -5.56
N ASP A 47 4.42 12.01 -4.32
CA ASP A 47 5.22 13.07 -3.71
C ASP A 47 6.50 13.33 -4.51
N GLN A 48 7.22 12.28 -4.92
CA GLN A 48 8.43 12.43 -5.76
C GLN A 48 8.13 13.03 -7.13
N LEU A 49 6.99 12.68 -7.75
CA LEU A 49 6.59 13.24 -9.03
C LEU A 49 6.22 14.72 -8.90
N ILE A 50 5.46 15.10 -7.87
CA ILE A 50 5.09 16.49 -7.61
C ILE A 50 6.33 17.33 -7.29
N GLU A 51 7.25 16.83 -6.46
CA GLU A 51 8.50 17.49 -6.12
C GLU A 51 9.33 17.73 -7.40
N SER A 52 9.49 16.71 -8.25
CA SER A 52 10.22 16.86 -9.53
C SER A 52 9.56 17.85 -10.51
N ILE A 53 8.22 17.92 -10.55
CA ILE A 53 7.48 18.86 -11.41
C ILE A 53 7.61 20.28 -10.86
N SER A 54 7.57 20.46 -9.54
CA SER A 54 7.75 21.77 -8.91
C SER A 54 9.15 22.34 -9.16
N GLU A 55 10.20 21.51 -9.09
CA GLU A 55 11.58 21.91 -9.40
C GLU A 55 11.76 22.29 -10.88
N GLU A 56 11.10 21.59 -11.82
CA GLU A 56 11.12 21.93 -13.25
C GLU A 56 10.41 23.24 -13.58
N LEU A 57 9.31 23.54 -12.88
CA LEU A 57 8.54 24.78 -13.06
C LEU A 57 9.26 26.00 -12.45
N GLU A 58 9.97 25.82 -11.33
CA GLU A 58 10.77 26.89 -10.70
C GLU A 58 12.04 27.24 -11.50
N ASN A 59 12.66 26.26 -12.18
CA ASN A 59 13.87 26.49 -13.00
C ASN A 59 13.60 27.06 -14.41
N THR A 60 12.34 27.14 -14.83
CA THR A 60 11.94 27.66 -16.16
C THR A 60 11.48 29.13 -16.12
N SER A 61 11.41 29.75 -14.93
CA SER A 61 11.10 31.18 -14.73
C SER A 61 12.35 32.00 -14.40
#